data_AF-A0A3P8TSS4-F1
#
_entry.id   AF-A0A3P8TSS4-F1
#
_cell.length_a   1.000
_cell.length_b   1.000
_cell.length_c   1.000
_cell.angle_alpha   90.00
_cell.angle_beta   90.00
_cell.angle_gamma   90.00
#
_symmetry.space_group_name_H-M   'P 1'
#
loop_
_entity.id
_entity.type
_entity.pdbx_description
1 polymer ?
#
loop_
_entity_poly.entity_id
_entity_poly.type
_entity_poly.pdbx_seq_one_letter_code
_entity_poly.pdbx_strand_id
1 'polypeptide(L)'
;MTYFSRVPRPTLTPCLLAMTPDGQDYYLRLGVTPQRRSALRLSRIIARQQLLRRLAQEIEAKEACDWLRAAGFPQYAQLYEDSQFPIDISSVKRDHDFLDRDLVEPLCRRLNTLNKCASMKLDVSHPKKKVSGTLELGPP
;
A
#
# COMPACT_ATOMS: atom_id res chain seq x y z
N MET A 1 -13.83 32.88 52.01
CA MET A 1 -12.96 31.72 51.69
C MET A 1 -13.44 31.11 50.38
N THR A 2 -12.91 31.52 49.23
CA THR A 2 -13.25 30.94 47.93
C THR A 2 -12.21 29.89 47.56
N TYR A 3 -12.66 28.64 47.47
CA TYR A 3 -11.85 27.49 47.06
C TYR A 3 -11.36 27.66 45.61
N PHE A 4 -10.04 27.72 45.42
CA PHE A 4 -9.41 27.53 44.12
C PHE A 4 -9.38 26.03 43.81
N SER A 5 -10.27 25.56 42.94
CA SER A 5 -10.17 24.21 42.36
C SER A 5 -8.93 24.15 41.47
N ARG A 6 -7.85 23.55 41.96
CA ARG A 6 -6.65 23.24 41.16
C ARG A 6 -7.00 22.19 40.11
N VAL A 7 -7.08 22.59 38.86
CA VAL A 7 -7.11 21.68 37.71
C VAL A 7 -5.82 20.85 37.73
N PRO A 8 -5.87 19.50 37.68
CA PRO A 8 -4.67 18.68 37.71
C PRO A 8 -3.85 18.94 36.44
N ARG A 9 -2.57 19.28 36.62
CA ARG A 9 -1.63 19.48 35.51
C ARG A 9 -1.47 18.17 34.73
N PRO A 10 -1.53 18.18 33.39
CA PRO A 10 -1.31 16.98 32.61
C PRO A 10 0.14 16.50 32.82
N THR A 11 0.31 15.21 33.10
CA THR A 11 1.63 14.59 33.16
C THR A 11 2.29 14.71 31.79
N LEU A 12 3.40 15.44 31.73
CA LEU A 12 4.16 15.63 30.49
C LEU A 12 4.73 14.28 30.07
N THR A 13 4.34 13.79 28.90
CA THR A 13 4.93 12.59 28.30
C THR A 13 6.40 12.85 27.96
N PRO A 14 7.28 11.83 28.01
CA PRO A 14 8.73 12.01 27.80
C PRO A 14 9.09 12.71 26.48
N CYS A 15 8.27 12.54 25.44
CA CYS A 15 8.45 13.20 24.14
C CYS A 15 8.16 14.71 24.18
N LEU A 16 7.27 15.20 25.05
CA LEU A 16 6.98 16.62 25.18
C LEU A 16 8.16 17.39 25.81
N LEU A 17 8.86 16.75 26.74
CA LEU A 17 10.05 17.30 27.41
C LEU A 17 11.26 17.44 26.48
N ALA A 18 11.30 16.68 25.38
CA ALA A 18 12.37 16.76 24.39
C ALA A 18 12.20 17.92 23.39
N MET A 19 11.07 18.65 23.44
CA MET A 19 10.82 19.78 22.53
C MET A 19 11.28 21.11 23.13
N THR A 20 11.59 22.08 22.27
CA THR A 20 11.91 23.46 22.68
C THR A 20 10.72 24.12 23.40
N PRO A 21 10.95 25.10 24.29
CA PRO A 21 9.87 25.77 25.03
C PRO A 21 8.75 26.33 24.12
N ASP A 22 9.12 26.92 22.98
CA ASP A 22 8.17 27.40 21.97
C ASP A 22 7.42 26.25 21.28
N GLY A 23 8.10 25.12 21.06
CA GLY A 23 7.51 23.89 20.50
C GLY A 23 6.53 23.24 21.47
N GLN A 24 6.79 23.31 22.77
CA GLN A 24 5.88 22.86 23.83
C GLN A 24 4.62 23.75 23.87
N ASP A 25 4.78 25.07 23.84
CA ASP A 25 3.65 26.01 23.83
C ASP A 25 2.83 25.88 22.53
N TYR A 26 3.49 25.66 21.38
CA TYR A 26 2.81 25.33 20.12
C TYR A 26 2.02 24.02 20.22
N TYR A 27 2.59 22.95 20.78
CA TYR A 27 1.90 21.67 20.98
C TYR A 27 0.75 21.75 21.99
N LEU A 28 0.90 22.54 23.05
CA LEU A 28 -0.10 22.76 24.10
C LEU A 28 -1.22 23.69 23.61
N ARG A 29 -0.91 24.74 22.82
CA ARG A 29 -1.88 25.60 22.10
C ARG A 29 -2.61 24.87 20.99
N LEU A 30 -1.95 23.91 20.33
CA LEU A 30 -2.57 22.91 19.46
C LEU A 30 -3.40 21.88 20.24
N GLY A 31 -3.65 22.15 21.53
CA GLY A 31 -4.48 21.41 22.46
C GLY A 31 -5.52 20.60 21.72
N VAL A 32 -5.44 19.29 21.91
CA VAL A 32 -6.08 18.26 21.10
C VAL A 32 -7.50 18.65 20.69
N THR A 33 -7.65 19.35 19.56
CA THR A 33 -8.96 19.83 19.13
C THR A 33 -9.77 18.63 18.66
N PRO A 34 -11.10 18.60 18.87
CA PRO A 34 -11.94 17.52 18.37
C PRO A 34 -11.74 17.28 16.86
N GLN A 35 -11.52 18.36 16.11
CA GLN A 35 -11.20 18.33 14.67
C GLN A 35 -9.86 17.68 14.34
N ARG A 36 -8.81 17.81 15.17
CA ARG A 36 -7.52 17.14 14.93
C ARG A 36 -7.56 15.67 15.34
N ARG A 37 -8.31 15.30 16.39
CA ARG A 37 -8.60 13.89 16.72
C ARG A 37 -9.37 13.20 15.61
N SER A 38 -10.36 13.88 15.03
CA SER A 38 -11.11 13.34 13.90
C SER A 38 -10.24 13.24 12.65
N ALA A 39 -9.38 14.21 12.37
CA ALA A 39 -8.42 14.14 11.26
C ALA A 39 -7.42 12.98 11.42
N LEU A 40 -6.82 12.79 12.60
CA LEU A 40 -5.88 11.67 12.87
C LEU A 40 -6.59 10.31 12.92
N ARG A 41 -7.87 10.27 13.30
CA ARG A 41 -8.69 9.05 13.25
C ARG A 41 -9.05 8.69 11.79
N LEU A 42 -9.47 9.67 11.00
CA LEU A 42 -9.78 9.49 9.58
C LEU A 42 -8.54 9.08 8.79
N SER A 43 -7.39 9.71 9.04
CA SER A 43 -6.14 9.33 8.38
C SER A 43 -5.75 7.87 8.66
N ARG A 44 -5.88 7.42 9.92
CA ARG A 44 -5.67 6.00 10.29
C ARG A 44 -6.66 5.05 9.62
N ILE A 45 -7.94 5.44 9.50
CA ILE A 45 -8.96 4.64 8.82
C ILE A 45 -8.63 4.51 7.33
N ILE A 46 -8.29 5.62 6.67
CA ILE A 46 -7.94 5.65 5.24
C ILE A 46 -6.68 4.82 5.00
N ALA A 47 -5.63 4.99 5.81
CA ALA A 47 -4.40 4.22 5.69
C ALA A 47 -4.68 2.71 5.85
N ARG A 48 -5.50 2.31 6.83
CA ARG A 48 -5.91 0.91 6.99
C ARG A 48 -6.69 0.40 5.79
N GLN A 49 -7.64 1.18 5.26
CA GLN A 49 -8.41 0.81 4.08
C GLN A 49 -7.53 0.65 2.84
N GLN A 50 -6.58 1.56 2.63
CA GLN A 50 -5.62 1.46 1.53
C GLN A 50 -4.75 0.21 1.66
N LEU A 51 -4.25 -0.10 2.87
CA LEU A 51 -3.48 -1.32 3.11
C LEU A 51 -4.30 -2.57 2.82
N LEU A 52 -5.54 -2.65 3.32
CA LEU A 52 -6.42 -3.79 3.06
C LEU A 52 -6.74 -3.96 1.58
N ARG A 53 -6.96 -2.85 0.85
CA ARG A 53 -7.16 -2.90 -0.61
C ARG A 53 -5.92 -3.42 -1.33
N ARG A 54 -4.71 -2.97 -0.95
CA ARG A 54 -3.46 -3.47 -1.53
C ARG A 54 -3.26 -4.96 -1.27
N LEU A 55 -3.47 -5.41 -0.04
CA LEU A 55 -3.36 -6.84 0.31
C LEU A 55 -4.37 -7.70 -0.45
N ALA A 56 -5.63 -7.25 -0.56
CA ALA A 56 -6.65 -7.95 -1.33
C ALA A 56 -6.23 -8.09 -2.80
N GLN A 57 -5.68 -7.04 -3.40
CA GLN A 57 -5.18 -7.06 -4.79
C GLN A 57 -3.97 -7.99 -4.97
N GLU A 58 -3.04 -8.01 -4.02
CA GLU A 58 -1.90 -8.92 -4.05
C GLU A 58 -2.36 -10.39 -4.00
N ILE A 59 -3.36 -10.70 -3.16
CA ILE A 59 -3.97 -12.03 -3.09
C ILE A 59 -4.67 -12.36 -4.42
N GLU A 60 -5.54 -11.48 -4.92
CA GLU A 60 -6.26 -11.70 -6.18
C GLU A 60 -5.32 -11.89 -7.37
N ALA A 61 -4.25 -11.10 -7.44
CA ALA A 61 -3.23 -11.23 -8.48
C ALA A 61 -2.48 -12.56 -8.36
N LYS A 62 -2.09 -12.96 -7.14
CA LYS A 62 -1.42 -14.23 -6.90
C LYS A 62 -2.31 -15.41 -7.28
N GLU A 63 -3.56 -15.41 -6.85
CA GLU A 63 -4.52 -16.47 -7.20
C GLU A 63 -4.78 -16.54 -8.71
N ALA A 64 -4.87 -15.40 -9.39
CA ALA A 64 -5.00 -15.37 -10.84
C ALA A 64 -3.77 -15.95 -11.54
N CYS A 65 -2.56 -15.59 -11.12
CA CYS A 65 -1.32 -16.16 -11.66
C CYS A 65 -1.21 -17.67 -11.40
N ASP A 66 -1.52 -18.11 -10.18
CA ASP A 66 -1.46 -19.53 -9.81
C ASP A 66 -2.51 -20.34 -10.60
N TRP A 67 -3.71 -19.79 -10.80
CA TRP A 67 -4.72 -20.38 -11.69
C TRP A 67 -4.23 -20.47 -13.14
N LEU A 68 -3.64 -19.40 -13.68
CA LEU A 68 -3.13 -19.39 -15.07
C LEU A 68 -2.06 -20.46 -15.27
N ARG A 69 -1.15 -20.64 -14.32
CA ARG A 69 -0.14 -21.72 -14.36
C ARG A 69 -0.78 -23.09 -14.33
N ALA A 70 -1.74 -23.31 -13.42
CA ALA A 70 -2.42 -24.60 -13.28
C ALA A 70 -3.29 -24.97 -14.49
N ALA A 71 -3.91 -23.96 -15.13
CA ALA A 71 -4.75 -24.13 -16.31
C ALA A 71 -3.94 -24.32 -17.62
N GLY A 72 -2.60 -24.30 -17.55
CA GLY A 72 -1.74 -24.47 -18.73
C GLY A 72 -1.46 -23.19 -19.51
N PHE A 73 -1.68 -22.02 -18.91
CA PHE A 73 -1.38 -20.71 -19.49
C PHE A 73 -0.26 -19.93 -18.75
N PRO A 74 0.94 -20.52 -18.53
CA PRO A 74 2.00 -19.89 -17.76
C PRO A 74 2.52 -18.58 -18.39
N GLN A 75 2.40 -18.42 -19.71
CA GLN A 75 2.83 -17.21 -20.42
C GLN A 75 2.16 -15.93 -19.90
N TYR A 76 0.87 -15.98 -19.55
CA TYR A 76 0.18 -14.79 -19.03
C TYR A 76 0.58 -14.45 -17.60
N ALA A 77 0.92 -15.44 -16.78
CA ALA A 77 1.47 -15.19 -15.45
C ALA A 77 2.84 -14.51 -15.56
N GLN A 78 3.68 -14.96 -16.49
CA GLN A 78 4.99 -14.36 -16.76
C GLN A 78 4.86 -12.89 -17.19
N LEU A 79 3.94 -12.59 -18.12
CA LEU A 79 3.67 -11.21 -18.55
C LEU A 79 3.31 -10.27 -17.38
N TYR A 80 2.61 -10.78 -16.36
CA TYR A 80 2.28 -9.99 -15.17
C TYR A 80 3.48 -9.75 -14.26
N GLU A 81 4.36 -10.75 -14.11
CA GLU A 81 5.61 -10.62 -13.36
C GLU A 81 6.58 -9.64 -14.02
N ASP A 82 6.62 -9.67 -15.35
CA ASP A 82 7.40 -8.73 -16.17
C ASP A 82 6.75 -7.34 -16.27
N SER A 83 5.63 -7.12 -15.56
CA SER A 83 4.89 -5.85 -15.51
C SER A 83 4.42 -5.35 -16.89
N GLN A 84 4.10 -6.27 -17.80
CA GLN A 84 3.61 -5.95 -19.16
C GLN A 84 2.09 -5.77 -19.24
N PHE A 85 1.41 -5.85 -18.11
CA PHE A 85 -0.01 -5.52 -18.00
C PHE A 85 -0.21 -3.99 -17.93
N PRO A 86 -1.32 -3.45 -18.46
CA PRO A 86 -2.50 -4.18 -18.96
C PRO A 86 -2.37 -4.69 -20.40
N ILE A 87 -3.01 -5.82 -20.70
CA ILE A 87 -3.10 -6.42 -22.03
C ILE A 87 -4.52 -6.32 -22.60
N ASP A 88 -4.65 -6.34 -23.94
CA ASP A 88 -5.96 -6.35 -24.59
C ASP A 88 -6.64 -7.72 -24.52
N ILE A 89 -7.72 -7.79 -23.76
CA ILE A 89 -8.53 -9.02 -23.58
C ILE A 89 -9.26 -9.40 -24.87
N SER A 90 -9.60 -8.43 -25.73
CA SER A 90 -10.34 -8.69 -26.97
C SER A 90 -9.48 -9.50 -27.95
N SER A 91 -8.20 -9.14 -28.04
CA SER A 91 -7.20 -9.90 -28.79
C SER A 91 -7.04 -11.31 -28.24
N VAL A 92 -6.91 -11.48 -26.91
CA VAL A 92 -6.80 -12.82 -26.29
C VAL A 92 -7.99 -13.72 -26.63
N LYS A 93 -9.21 -13.17 -26.61
CA LYS A 93 -10.43 -13.93 -26.97
C LYS A 93 -10.41 -14.43 -28.42
N ARG A 94 -9.84 -13.65 -29.33
CA ARG A 94 -9.70 -14.02 -30.74
C ARG A 94 -8.61 -15.08 -30.92
N ASP A 95 -7.50 -14.94 -30.21
CA ASP A 95 -6.38 -15.88 -30.29
C ASP A 95 -6.73 -17.26 -29.72
N HIS A 96 -7.77 -17.33 -28.89
CA HIS A 96 -8.24 -18.55 -28.21
C HIS A 96 -9.67 -18.94 -28.65
N ASP A 97 -10.10 -18.56 -29.85
CA ASP A 97 -11.41 -18.90 -30.39
C ASP A 97 -11.63 -20.41 -30.60
N PHE A 98 -10.54 -21.17 -30.66
CA PHE A 98 -10.52 -22.63 -30.72
C PHE A 98 -10.85 -23.32 -29.40
N LEU A 99 -10.79 -22.61 -28.27
CA LEU A 99 -11.16 -23.17 -26.97
C LEU A 99 -12.66 -23.11 -26.75
N ASP A 100 -13.19 -24.07 -25.99
CA ASP A 100 -14.57 -24.02 -25.54
C ASP A 100 -14.83 -22.73 -24.76
N ARG A 101 -16.02 -22.14 -24.95
CA ARG A 101 -16.41 -20.89 -24.26
C ARG A 101 -16.25 -20.98 -22.75
N ASP A 102 -16.47 -22.16 -22.19
CA ASP A 102 -16.35 -22.44 -20.76
C ASP A 102 -14.91 -22.37 -20.24
N LEU A 103 -13.90 -22.42 -21.12
CA LEU A 103 -12.48 -22.22 -20.80
C LEU A 103 -12.02 -20.78 -21.07
N VAL A 104 -12.57 -20.13 -22.10
CA VAL A 104 -12.23 -18.74 -22.46
C VAL A 104 -12.78 -17.74 -21.44
N GLU A 105 -13.99 -17.96 -20.93
CA GLU A 105 -14.64 -17.04 -19.99
C GLU A 105 -13.88 -16.93 -18.64
N PRO A 106 -13.43 -18.04 -18.00
CA PRO A 106 -12.57 -17.98 -16.82
C PRO A 106 -11.21 -17.35 -17.10
N LEU A 107 -10.57 -17.66 -18.24
CA LEU A 107 -9.29 -17.07 -18.65
C LEU A 107 -9.40 -15.54 -18.71
N CYS A 108 -10.41 -15.03 -19.43
CA CYS A 108 -10.65 -13.59 -19.56
C CYS A 108 -10.93 -12.92 -18.21
N ARG A 109 -11.63 -13.58 -17.29
CA ARG A 109 -11.86 -13.07 -15.93
C ARG A 109 -10.56 -12.91 -15.16
N ARG A 110 -9.67 -13.91 -15.20
CA ARG A 110 -8.36 -13.84 -14.52
C ARG A 110 -7.45 -12.76 -15.10
N LEU A 111 -7.40 -12.63 -16.43
CA LEU A 111 -6.62 -11.59 -17.09
C LEU A 111 -7.17 -10.17 -16.78
N ASN A 112 -8.49 -10.02 -16.68
CA ASN A 112 -9.10 -8.76 -16.23
C ASN A 112 -8.74 -8.39 -14.79
N THR A 113 -8.67 -9.37 -13.88
CA THR A 113 -8.16 -9.14 -12.51
C THR A 113 -6.73 -8.62 -12.55
N LEU A 114 -5.85 -9.24 -13.33
CA LEU A 114 -4.46 -8.80 -13.46
C LEU A 114 -4.34 -7.40 -14.10
N ASN A 115 -5.16 -7.08 -15.12
CA ASN A 115 -5.22 -5.73 -15.71
C ASN A 115 -5.56 -4.66 -14.65
N LYS A 116 -6.52 -4.94 -13.76
CA LYS A 116 -6.92 -4.04 -12.67
C LYS A 116 -5.80 -3.88 -11.64
N CYS A 117 -5.16 -4.99 -11.24
CA CYS A 117 -4.06 -4.97 -10.27
C CYS A 117 -2.84 -4.22 -10.81
N ALA A 118 -2.53 -4.31 -12.11
CA ALA A 118 -1.44 -3.58 -12.72
C ALA A 118 -1.69 -2.06 -12.78
N SER A 119 -2.92 -1.66 -13.13
CA SER A 119 -3.28 -0.24 -13.29
C SER A 119 -3.16 0.58 -12.01
N MET A 120 -3.18 -0.06 -10.83
CA MET A 120 -3.11 0.61 -9.53
C MET A 120 -1.70 0.66 -8.92
N LYS A 121 -0.68 0.10 -9.59
CA LYS A 121 0.71 0.06 -9.10
C LYS A 121 1.49 1.38 -9.21
N LEU A 122 0.86 2.51 -9.57
CA LEU A 122 1.55 3.79 -9.75
C LEU A 122 2.01 4.52 -8.48
N ASP A 123 1.89 3.94 -7.28
CA ASP A 123 2.44 4.55 -6.04
C ASP A 123 3.15 3.54 -5.13
N VAL A 124 4.10 2.82 -5.71
CA VAL A 124 5.17 2.14 -4.97
C VAL A 124 6.50 2.41 -5.65
N SER A 125 7.00 3.63 -5.44
CA SER A 125 8.45 3.83 -5.42
C SER A 125 9.00 2.88 -4.35
N HIS A 126 9.50 1.71 -4.75
CA HIS A 126 10.36 0.92 -3.89
C HIS A 126 11.66 1.71 -3.74
N PRO A 127 12.01 2.28 -2.56
CA PRO A 127 13.40 2.64 -2.35
C PRO A 127 14.16 1.32 -2.34
N LYS A 128 14.86 1.02 -3.43
CA LYS A 128 15.90 -0.01 -3.40
C LYS A 128 16.87 0.39 -2.30
N LYS A 129 16.76 -0.25 -1.13
CA LYS A 129 17.83 -0.24 -0.13
C LYS A 129 19.03 -0.95 -0.76
N LYS A 130 19.97 -0.17 -1.30
CA LYS A 130 21.37 -0.59 -1.33
C LYS A 130 21.91 -0.35 0.08
N VAL A 131 22.03 -1.42 0.87
CA VAL A 131 22.87 -1.40 2.08
C VAL A 131 23.70 -2.67 2.13
N SER A 132 25.00 -2.48 1.95
CA SER A 132 26.18 -3.12 2.56
C SER A 132 27.31 -2.88 1.56
N GLY A 133 28.20 -1.88 1.72
CA GLY A 133 29.18 -1.70 2.81
C GLY A 133 30.50 -2.35 2.35
N THR A 134 31.73 -1.87 2.51
CA THR A 134 32.34 -0.74 3.23
C THR A 134 33.85 -0.84 2.88
N LEU A 135 34.49 0.29 2.53
CA LEU A 135 35.92 0.67 2.69
C LEU A 135 37.04 -0.30 2.27
N GLU A 136 37.94 0.19 1.41
CA GLU A 136 39.40 0.16 1.65
C GLU A 136 40.00 1.40 0.93
N LEU A 137 40.68 2.22 1.73
CA LEU A 137 41.34 3.48 1.37
C LEU A 137 42.84 3.20 1.52
N GLY A 138 43.66 3.51 0.52
CA GLY A 138 45.11 3.47 0.72
C GLY A 138 45.92 3.87 -0.51
N PRO A 139 46.53 5.08 -0.53
CA PRO A 139 47.57 5.49 -1.46
C PRO A 139 48.96 5.21 -0.86
N PRO A 140 50.06 5.37 -1.63
CA PRO A 140 50.61 6.71 -1.90
C PRO A 140 50.59 7.13 -3.37
#